data_AF-A0A060CKE5-F1
#
_entry.id   AF-A0A060CKE5-F1
#
_cell.length_a   1.000
_cell.length_b   1.000
_cell.length_c   1.000
_cell.angle_alpha   90.00
_cell.angle_beta   90.00
_cell.angle_gamma   90.00
#
_symmetry.space_group_name_H-M   'P 1'
#
loop_
_entity.id
_entity.type
_entity.pdbx_description
1 polymer ?
#
loop_
_entity_poly.entity_id
_entity_poly.type
_entity_poly.pdbx_seq_one_letter_code
_entity_poly.pdbx_strand_id
1 'polypeptide(L)' 'MVNVLFVASEAVPFIKTGGLADVMGALPKALAARGMDVRLVIPKYSLIDK' A
#
# COMPACT_ATOMS: atom_id res chain seq x y z
N MET A 1 15.20 3.69 13.70
CA MET A 1 13.89 3.71 13.01
C MET A 1 13.97 2.74 11.85
N VAL A 2 12.98 1.85 11.67
CA VAL A 2 13.00 0.84 10.61
C VAL A 2 12.29 1.41 9.38
N ASN A 3 12.93 1.27 8.21
CA ASN A 3 12.40 1.72 6.93
C ASN A 3 11.89 0.52 6.13
N VAL A 4 10.65 0.57 5.67
CA VAL A 4 10.00 -0.53 4.95
C VAL A 4 9.38 -0.02 3.65
N LEU A 5 9.77 -0.64 2.53
CA LEU A 5 9.17 -0.40 1.23
C LEU A 5 8.39 -1.64 0.79
N PHE A 6 7.07 -1.52 0.73
CA PHE A 6 6.20 -2.52 0.11
C PHE A 6 6.10 -2.27 -1.39
N VAL A 7 6.18 -3.34 -2.16
CA VAL A 7 5.93 -3.35 -3.61
C VAL A 7 4.88 -4.41 -3.89
N ALA A 8 3.79 -4.02 -4.55
CA ALA A 8 2.68 -4.90 -4.87
C ALA A 8 2.04 -4.55 -6.21
N SER A 9 1.29 -5.49 -6.78
CA SER A 9 0.46 -5.24 -7.96
C SER A 9 -0.87 -4.57 -7.60
N GLU A 10 -1.34 -4.64 -6.35
CA GLU A 10 -2.62 -4.08 -5.97
C GLU A 10 -2.69 -3.54 -4.55
N ALA A 11 -3.52 -2.51 -4.34
CA ALA A 11 -3.81 -1.92 -3.05
C ALA A 11 -5.10 -1.09 -3.08
N VAL A 12 -5.91 -1.21 -2.04
CA VAL A 12 -7.09 -0.34 -1.87
C VAL A 12 -6.67 1.10 -1.46
N PRO A 13 -7.37 2.15 -1.92
CA PRO A 13 -8.57 2.13 -2.76
C PRO A 13 -8.30 2.17 -4.28
N PHE A 14 -7.05 2.02 -4.72
CA PHE A 14 -6.67 2.33 -6.11
C PHE A 14 -6.95 1.21 -7.11
N ILE A 15 -6.64 -0.05 -6.75
CA ILE A 15 -6.87 -1.21 -7.62
C ILE A 15 -7.07 -2.45 -6.75
N LYS A 16 -8.03 -3.30 -7.13
CA LYS A 16 -8.37 -4.53 -6.43
C LYS A 16 -8.85 -5.60 -7.39
N THR A 17 -8.18 -6.73 -7.37
CA THR A 17 -8.63 -7.98 -7.99
C THR A 17 -8.91 -9.06 -6.95
N GLY A 18 -8.19 -9.06 -5.83
CA GLY A 18 -8.34 -10.05 -4.77
C GLY A 18 -7.99 -9.55 -3.37
N GLY A 19 -7.56 -10.49 -2.52
CA GLY A 19 -7.24 -10.23 -1.11
C GLY A 19 -5.90 -9.52 -0.89
N LEU A 20 -4.98 -9.54 -1.87
CA LEU A 20 -3.70 -8.83 -1.74
C LEU A 20 -3.92 -7.33 -1.59
N ALA A 21 -4.89 -6.76 -2.31
CA ALA A 21 -5.23 -5.34 -2.21
C ALA A 21 -5.67 -4.93 -0.79
N ASP A 22 -6.39 -5.81 -0.08
CA ASP A 22 -6.83 -5.56 1.30
C ASP A 22 -5.63 -5.57 2.25
N VAL A 23 -4.74 -6.56 2.08
CA VAL A 23 -3.51 -6.66 2.89
C VAL A 23 -2.63 -5.43 2.69
N MET A 24 -2.39 -5.01 1.45
CA MET A 24 -1.58 -3.82 1.14
C MET A 24 -2.27 -2.51 1.55
N GLY A 25 -3.59 -2.49 1.65
CA GLY A 25 -4.34 -1.36 2.21
C GLY A 25 -4.26 -1.26 3.74
N ALA A 26 -4.05 -2.37 4.45
CA ALA A 26 -4.13 -2.45 5.91
C ALA A 26 -2.77 -2.58 6.60
N LEU A 27 -1.93 -3.54 6.18
CA LEU A 27 -0.66 -3.85 6.86
C LEU A 27 0.34 -2.67 6.85
N PRO A 28 0.61 -2.00 5.72
CA PRO A 28 1.51 -0.84 5.71
C PRO A 28 1.07 0.27 6.68
N LYS A 29 -0.25 0.53 6.77
CA LYS A 29 -0.81 1.52 7.70
C LYS A 29 -0.63 1.08 9.16
N ALA A 30 -0.85 -0.20 9.47
CA ALA A 30 -0.67 -0.73 10.81
C ALA A 30 0.79 -0.66 11.27
N LEU A 31 1.75 -0.88 10.36
CA LEU A 31 3.19 -0.75 10.67
C LEU A 31 3.60 0.72 10.83
N ALA A 32 3.08 1.62 9.99
CA ALA A 32 3.30 3.05 10.15
C ALA A 32 2.78 3.57 11.50
N ALA A 33 1.60 3.11 11.93
CA ALA A 33 1.04 3.43 13.25
C ALA A 33 1.90 2.93 14.44
N ARG A 34 2.80 1.96 14.20
CA ARG A 34 3.79 1.47 15.18
C ARG A 34 5.13 2.20 15.13
N GLY A 35 5.22 3.32 14.38
CA GLY A 35 6.41 4.18 14.33
C GLY A 35 7.47 3.76 13.31
N MET A 36 7.11 2.93 12.33
CA MET A 36 7.98 2.60 11.19
C MET A 36 7.81 3.63 10.06
N ASP A 37 8.89 3.92 9.32
CA ASP A 37 8.79 4.68 8.06
C ASP A 37 8.41 3.71 6.95
N VAL A 38 7.17 3.81 6.47
CA VAL A 38 6.58 2.84 5.53
C VAL A 38 6.14 3.52 4.25
N ARG A 39 6.53 2.94 3.11
CA ARG A 39 5.99 3.30 1.80
C ARG A 39 5.41 2.09 1.09
N LEU A 40 4.43 2.36 0.22
CA LEU A 40 3.82 1.36 -0.66
C LEU A 40 3.87 1.88 -2.10
N VAL A 41 4.45 1.07 -2.99
CA VAL A 41 4.50 1.34 -4.43
C VAL A 41 3.65 0.32 -5.16
N ILE A 42 2.77 0.83 -6.03
CA ILE A 42 1.96 0.05 -6.96
C ILE A 42 2.02 0.69 -8.36
N PRO A 43 1.74 -0.05 -9.45
CA PRO A 43 1.60 0.55 -10.77
C PRO A 43 0.42 1.54 -10.83
N LYS A 44 0.56 2.58 -11.65
CA LYS A 44 -0.51 3.55 -11.91
C LYS A 44 -1.40 3.04 -13.04
N TYR A 45 -2.39 2.20 -12.71
CA TYR A 45 -3.31 1.61 -13.69
C TYR A 45 -4.34 2.58 -14.27
N SER A 46 -4.62 3.70 -13.59
CA SER A 46 -5.61 4.70 -14.02
C SER A 46 -5.16 6.12 -13.69
N LEU A 47 -5.88 7.09 -14.24
CA LEU A 47 -5.74 8.49 -13.82
C LEU A 47 -6.37 8.65 -12.43
N ILE A 48 -5.62 9.25 -11.51
CA ILE A 48 -6.06 9.58 -10.15
C ILE A 48 -6.15 11.09 -10.11
N ASP A 49 -7.36 11.61 -9.88
CA ASP A 49 -7.58 13.04 -9.71
C ASP A 49 -6.89 13.54 -8.43
N LYS A 50 -6.46 14.80 -8.45
CA LYS A 50 -5.72 15.42 -7.35
C LYS A 50 -6.64 15.88 -6.22
#